data_AF-W9Z0A3-F1
#
_entry.id   AF-W9Z0A3-F1
#
_cell.length_a   1.000
_cell.length_b   1.000
_cell.length_c   1.000
_cell.angle_alpha   90.00
_cell.angle_beta   90.00
_cell.angle_gamma   90.00
#
_symmetry.space_group_name_H-M   'P 1'
#
loop_
_entity.id
_entity.type
_entity.pdbx_description
1 polymer ?
#
loop_
_entity_poly.entity_id
_entity_poly.type
_entity_poly.pdbx_seq_one_letter_code
_entity_poly.pdbx_strand_id
1 'polypeptide(L)'
;MDEIVQTGPRDRFCRNIANWYLDELPPMMFMKEVPNSHGWVNPQDVEDLCQWWEYFEYFYREYDEFIFPTTIHLDVSGRPHVLLMHERLSEHINKHERPEWVTMAEVVDDFKSKNKPAQGAMMPASLGE
;
A
#
# COMPACT_ATOMS: atom_id res chain seq x y z
N MET A 1 -25.85 -3.15 -6.29
CA MET A 1 -24.37 -3.10 -6.22
C MET A 1 -23.99 -1.96 -5.28
N ASP A 2 -24.49 -1.85 -4.05
CA ASP A 2 -24.48 -2.73 -2.87
C ASP A 2 -23.07 -2.99 -2.33
N GLU A 3 -22.76 -2.24 -1.26
CA GLU A 3 -21.79 -2.49 -0.18
C GLU A 3 -20.27 -2.35 -0.45
N ILE A 4 -19.81 -1.10 -0.67
CA ILE A 4 -18.48 -0.64 -0.20
C ILE A 4 -18.60 0.75 0.45
N VAL A 5 -19.61 0.93 1.31
CA VAL A 5 -19.69 2.08 2.22
C VAL A 5 -20.26 1.56 3.54
N GLN A 6 -19.43 0.92 4.36
CA GLN A 6 -19.78 0.66 5.76
C GLN A 6 -19.37 1.86 6.60
N THR A 7 -20.41 2.55 7.02
CA THR A 7 -20.50 3.70 7.92
C THR A 7 -19.91 3.43 9.31
N GLY A 8 -18.97 4.29 9.71
CA GLY A 8 -18.39 4.44 11.05
C GLY A 8 -17.84 5.87 11.18
N PRO A 9 -17.62 6.43 12.39
CA PRO A 9 -17.29 7.83 12.59
C PRO A 9 -15.89 8.15 12.02
N ARG A 10 -15.82 8.48 10.72
CA ARG A 10 -14.57 8.81 9.99
C ARG A 10 -13.41 7.94 10.49
N ASP A 11 -13.58 6.63 10.39
CA ASP A 11 -12.54 5.67 10.75
C ASP A 11 -11.28 6.07 9.97
N ARG A 12 -10.30 6.63 10.67
CA ARG A 12 -9.01 7.12 10.13
C ARG A 12 -8.08 5.99 9.68
N PHE A 13 -8.66 4.86 9.30
CA PHE A 13 -7.94 3.61 9.12
C PHE A 13 -8.54 2.84 7.96
N CYS A 14 -7.74 2.70 6.89
CA CYS A 14 -8.02 1.73 5.86
C CYS A 14 -7.84 0.34 6.47
N ARG A 15 -8.95 -0.37 6.76
CA ARG A 15 -8.92 -1.79 7.18
C ARG A 15 -8.25 -2.72 6.16
N ASN A 16 -8.01 -2.24 4.94
CA ASN A 16 -7.25 -2.90 3.89
C ASN A 16 -5.94 -2.15 3.63
N ILE A 17 -4.88 -2.53 4.35
CA ILE A 17 -3.50 -2.11 4.06
C ILE A 17 -2.92 -2.81 2.82
N ALA A 18 -3.55 -3.89 2.37
CA ALA A 18 -3.21 -4.56 1.12
C ALA A 18 -4.16 -4.08 0.02
N ASN A 19 -3.61 -3.53 -1.04
CA ASN A 19 -4.34 -3.06 -2.21
C ASN A 19 -3.71 -3.66 -3.46
N TRP A 20 -4.51 -4.34 -4.30
CA TRP A 20 -4.04 -4.94 -5.56
C TRP A 20 -3.50 -3.93 -6.55
N TYR A 21 -3.93 -2.68 -6.43
CA TYR A 21 -3.37 -1.59 -7.23
C TYR A 21 -2.05 -1.05 -6.67
N LEU A 22 -1.71 -1.40 -5.42
CA LEU A 22 -0.43 -1.11 -4.78
C LEU A 22 0.47 -2.37 -4.70
N ASP A 23 0.26 -3.33 -5.61
CA ASP A 23 1.01 -4.58 -5.73
C ASP A 23 1.56 -4.75 -7.15
N GLU A 24 2.88 -4.90 -7.22
CA GLU A 24 3.64 -5.06 -8.46
C GLU A 24 3.60 -6.46 -9.06
N LEU A 25 3.23 -7.49 -8.29
CA LEU A 25 3.33 -8.88 -8.72
C LEU A 25 2.32 -9.23 -9.82
N PRO A 26 1.00 -8.96 -9.67
CA PRO A 26 0.02 -9.28 -10.71
C PRO A 26 0.32 -8.68 -12.09
N PRO A 27 0.76 -7.41 -12.23
CA PRO A 27 1.04 -6.84 -13.55
C PRO A 27 2.40 -7.28 -14.13
N MET A 28 3.43 -7.51 -13.29
CA MET A 28 4.82 -7.65 -13.76
C MET A 28 5.44 -9.06 -13.58
N MET A 29 4.72 -10.01 -12.96
CA MET A 29 5.12 -11.41 -12.91
C MET A 29 4.31 -12.29 -13.88
N PHE A 30 5.02 -12.93 -14.81
CA PHE A 30 4.44 -13.96 -15.66
C PHE A 30 4.49 -15.33 -14.97
N MET A 31 3.34 -15.95 -14.75
CA MET A 31 3.15 -17.27 -14.15
C MET A 31 2.42 -18.18 -15.15
N LYS A 32 3.12 -19.20 -15.65
CA LYS A 32 2.62 -20.07 -16.73
C LYS A 32 1.36 -20.87 -16.38
N GLU A 33 1.21 -21.24 -15.12
CA GLU A 33 0.10 -22.08 -14.64
C GLU A 33 -1.15 -21.26 -14.28
N VAL A 34 -1.07 -19.93 -14.36
CA VAL A 34 -2.11 -19.00 -13.91
C VAL A 34 -2.76 -18.35 -15.15
N PRO A 35 -4.01 -18.69 -15.50
CA PRO A 35 -4.64 -18.22 -16.75
C PRO A 35 -4.82 -16.70 -16.84
N ASN A 36 -4.89 -16.02 -15.71
CA ASN A 36 -5.01 -14.55 -15.59
C ASN A 36 -3.67 -13.86 -15.35
N SER A 37 -2.55 -14.54 -15.59
CA SER A 37 -1.24 -13.91 -15.46
C SER A 37 -1.02 -12.91 -16.60
N HIS A 38 -0.63 -11.69 -16.23
CA HIS A 38 -0.19 -10.67 -17.17
C HIS A 38 1.32 -10.82 -17.39
N GLY A 39 2.13 -10.18 -16.55
CA GLY A 39 3.58 -10.35 -16.51
C GLY A 39 4.38 -9.58 -17.55
N TRP A 40 3.71 -8.85 -18.44
CA TRP A 40 4.32 -8.08 -19.54
C TRP A 40 3.84 -6.62 -19.58
N VAL A 41 3.20 -6.14 -18.51
CA VAL A 41 2.79 -4.73 -18.44
C VAL A 41 4.05 -3.86 -18.34
N ASN A 42 4.08 -2.76 -19.10
CA ASN A 42 5.20 -1.84 -19.11
C ASN A 42 5.37 -1.21 -17.71
N PRO A 43 6.57 -1.24 -17.11
CA PRO A 43 6.81 -0.64 -15.80
C PRO A 43 6.47 0.85 -15.72
N GLN A 44 6.61 1.61 -16.81
CA GLN A 44 6.18 3.02 -16.83
C GLN A 44 4.67 3.14 -16.75
N ASP A 45 3.94 2.29 -17.47
CA ASP A 45 2.49 2.22 -17.33
C ASP A 45 2.10 1.70 -15.94
N VAL A 46 2.91 0.86 -15.27
CA VAL A 46 2.66 0.49 -13.87
C VAL A 46 2.95 1.67 -12.93
N GLU A 47 3.98 2.46 -13.19
CA GLU A 47 4.27 3.68 -12.44
C GLU A 47 3.17 4.75 -12.58
N ASP A 48 2.69 4.93 -13.82
CA ASP A 48 1.72 5.95 -14.23
C ASP A 48 0.26 5.47 -14.04
N LEU A 49 -0.12 4.29 -14.55
CA LEU A 49 -1.47 3.69 -14.46
C LEU A 49 -1.67 2.80 -13.22
N CYS A 50 -0.68 2.02 -12.78
CA CYS A 50 -0.77 1.29 -11.51
C CYS A 50 -0.41 2.21 -10.33
N GLN A 51 -1.18 3.29 -10.18
CA GLN A 51 -1.75 3.78 -8.92
C GLN A 51 -0.80 4.14 -7.77
N TRP A 52 0.47 4.49 -8.02
CA TRP A 52 1.36 4.91 -6.92
C TRP A 52 1.50 6.42 -6.88
N TRP A 53 1.75 7.06 -8.03
CA TRP A 53 1.84 8.51 -8.12
C TRP A 53 0.49 9.19 -7.86
N GLU A 54 -0.53 8.86 -8.66
CA GLU A 54 -1.84 9.53 -8.58
C GLU A 54 -2.55 9.27 -7.24
N TYR A 55 -2.36 8.09 -6.65
CA TYR A 55 -2.88 7.80 -5.32
C TYR A 55 -2.18 8.61 -4.25
N PHE A 56 -0.85 8.67 -4.29
CA PHE A 56 -0.09 9.47 -3.34
C PHE A 56 -0.50 10.94 -3.42
N GLU A 57 -0.59 11.52 -4.63
CA GLU A 57 -1.04 12.90 -4.85
C GLU A 57 -2.47 13.14 -4.37
N TYR A 58 -3.39 12.21 -4.67
CA TYR A 58 -4.76 12.30 -4.19
C TYR A 58 -4.83 12.26 -2.67
N PHE A 59 -4.13 11.33 -2.03
CA PHE A 59 -4.11 11.23 -0.57
C PHE A 59 -3.44 12.44 0.08
N TYR A 60 -2.32 12.90 -0.48
CA TYR A 60 -1.61 14.09 0.00
C TYR A 60 -2.45 15.36 -0.12
N ARG A 61 -3.33 15.45 -1.11
CA ARG A 61 -4.25 16.59 -1.27
C ARG A 61 -5.47 16.53 -0.37
N GLU A 62 -6.09 15.35 -0.23
CA GLU A 62 -7.41 15.21 0.41
C GLU A 62 -7.34 14.87 1.92
N TYR A 63 -6.22 14.31 2.39
CA TYR A 63 -6.07 13.83 3.76
C TYR A 63 -4.89 14.48 4.47
N ASP A 64 -5.13 14.98 5.70
CA ASP A 64 -4.09 15.57 6.53
C ASP A 64 -3.13 14.53 7.13
N GLU A 65 -3.60 13.30 7.33
CA GLU A 65 -2.86 12.15 7.87
C GLU A 65 -3.31 10.89 7.12
N PHE A 66 -2.37 10.21 6.45
CA PHE A 66 -2.63 8.98 5.72
C PHE A 66 -1.43 8.04 5.77
N ILE A 67 -1.69 6.75 5.56
CA ILE A 67 -0.68 5.71 5.44
C ILE A 67 -0.71 5.21 4.01
N PHE A 68 0.44 5.14 3.36
CA PHE A 68 0.58 4.68 1.99
C PHE A 68 1.43 3.40 1.94
N PRO A 69 0.83 2.21 2.11
CA PRO A 69 1.55 0.95 2.09
C PRO A 69 1.76 0.46 0.65
N THR A 70 3.00 0.16 0.29
CA THR A 70 3.35 -0.49 -0.98
C THR A 70 3.74 -1.94 -0.74
N THR A 71 3.23 -2.85 -1.57
CA THR A 71 3.57 -4.28 -1.51
C THR A 71 4.58 -4.60 -2.60
N ILE A 72 5.78 -5.00 -2.19
CA ILE A 72 6.88 -5.32 -3.09
C ILE A 72 7.35 -6.77 -2.92
N HIS A 73 7.77 -7.38 -4.03
CA HIS A 73 8.21 -8.76 -4.13
C HIS A 73 9.59 -8.81 -4.77
N LEU A 74 10.56 -9.46 -4.13
CA LEU A 74 11.94 -9.55 -4.65
C LEU A 74 12.02 -10.14 -6.06
N ASP A 75 11.12 -11.06 -6.40
CA ASP A 75 11.01 -11.71 -7.71
C ASP A 75 10.71 -10.74 -8.87
N VAL A 76 10.10 -9.58 -8.55
CA VAL A 76 9.68 -8.55 -9.50
C VAL A 76 10.52 -7.29 -9.31
N SER A 77 10.53 -6.74 -8.08
CA SER A 77 11.33 -5.58 -7.69
C SER A 77 12.82 -5.75 -7.92
N GLY A 78 13.35 -6.96 -7.92
CA GLY A 78 14.77 -7.21 -8.21
C GLY A 78 15.16 -6.98 -9.67
N ARG A 79 14.20 -6.77 -10.58
CA ARG A 79 14.48 -6.58 -12.01
C ARG A 79 14.94 -5.14 -12.27
N PRO A 80 15.96 -4.91 -13.11
CA PRO A 80 16.54 -3.58 -13.31
C PRO A 80 15.55 -2.49 -13.72
N HIS A 81 14.53 -2.82 -14.52
CA HIS A 81 13.51 -1.86 -14.95
C HIS A 81 12.52 -1.49 -13.85
N VAL A 82 12.29 -2.37 -12.86
CA VAL A 82 11.43 -2.10 -11.69
C VAL A 82 12.22 -1.36 -10.62
N LEU A 83 13.53 -1.61 -10.48
CA LEU A 83 14.39 -0.82 -9.60
C LEU A 83 14.38 0.67 -9.99
N LEU A 84 14.51 0.98 -11.28
CA LEU A 84 14.44 2.36 -11.77
C LEU A 84 13.06 3.00 -11.52
N MET A 85 11.99 2.21 -11.50
CA MET A 85 10.64 2.67 -11.15
C MET A 85 10.57 3.04 -9.65
N HIS A 86 11.12 2.20 -8.78
CA HIS A 86 11.18 2.48 -7.33
C HIS A 86 12.04 3.70 -7.00
N GLU A 87 13.14 3.91 -7.73
CA GLU A 87 13.97 5.12 -7.58
C GLU A 87 13.17 6.39 -7.91
N ARG A 88 12.48 6.42 -9.05
CA ARG A 88 11.65 7.57 -9.47
C ARG A 88 10.52 7.86 -8.49
N LEU A 89 9.82 6.82 -8.02
CA LEU A 89 8.78 6.97 -7.01
C LEU A 89 9.35 7.54 -5.70
N SER A 90 10.44 6.96 -5.19
CA SER A 90 11.03 7.37 -3.92
C SER A 90 11.50 8.82 -3.99
N GLU A 91 12.10 9.22 -5.11
CA GLU A 91 12.47 10.61 -5.37
C GLU A 91 11.27 11.56 -5.41
N HIS A 92 10.12 11.11 -5.92
CA HIS A 92 8.89 11.90 -5.91
C HIS A 92 8.31 12.09 -4.52
N ILE A 93 8.16 11.00 -3.76
CA ILE A 93 7.64 11.04 -2.39
C ILE A 93 8.51 11.95 -1.52
N ASN A 94 9.83 11.84 -1.63
CA ASN A 94 10.78 12.64 -0.86
C ASN A 94 10.78 14.14 -1.19
N LYS A 95 10.14 14.59 -2.28
CA LYS A 95 9.96 16.03 -2.57
C LYS A 95 8.87 16.68 -1.73
N HIS A 96 8.01 15.89 -1.11
CA HIS A 96 6.94 16.40 -0.26
C HIS A 96 7.50 16.79 1.12
N GLU A 97 6.85 17.72 1.83
CA GLU A 97 7.40 18.26 3.07
C GLU A 97 7.30 17.31 4.27
N ARG A 98 6.42 16.30 4.21
CA ARG A 98 6.05 15.45 5.35
C ARG A 98 6.09 13.92 5.12
N PRO A 99 6.95 13.35 4.26
CA PRO A 99 7.04 11.90 4.14
C PRO A 99 7.77 11.32 5.36
N GLU A 100 7.08 10.48 6.13
CA GLU A 100 7.68 9.63 7.15
C GLU A 100 7.72 8.18 6.66
N TRP A 101 8.93 7.66 6.48
CA TRP A 101 9.13 6.24 6.16
C TRP A 101 9.09 5.44 7.46
N VAL A 102 8.00 4.72 7.66
CA VAL A 102 7.75 3.94 8.87
C VAL A 102 7.56 2.47 8.53
N THR A 103 7.83 1.61 9.51
CA THR A 103 7.53 0.19 9.43
C THR A 103 6.04 -0.06 9.67
N MET A 104 5.53 -1.16 9.12
CA MET A 104 4.14 -1.57 9.40
C MET A 104 3.89 -1.81 10.89
N ALA A 105 4.92 -2.22 11.65
CA ALA A 105 4.81 -2.39 13.10
C ALA A 105 4.51 -1.05 13.80
N GLU A 106 5.25 0.01 13.45
CA GLU A 106 5.03 1.36 14.00
C GLU A 106 3.65 1.90 13.65
N VAL A 107 3.19 1.67 12.41
CA VAL A 107 1.83 2.04 11.98
C VAL A 107 0.77 1.32 12.83
N VAL A 108 0.96 0.03 13.06
CA VAL A 108 0.02 -0.78 13.86
C VAL A 108 0.03 -0.33 15.32
N ASP A 109 1.18 -0.01 15.89
CA ASP A 109 1.30 0.45 17.27
C ASP A 109 0.72 1.86 17.46
N ASP A 110 0.96 2.77 16.51
CA ASP A 110 0.30 4.09 16.47
C ASP A 110 -1.23 3.95 16.39
N PHE A 111 -1.72 3.08 15.51
CA PHE A 111 -3.15 2.81 15.39
C PHE A 111 -3.77 2.27 16.68
N LYS A 112 -3.11 1.31 17.35
CA LYS A 112 -3.56 0.75 18.64
C LYS A 112 -3.55 1.81 19.75
N SER A 113 -2.61 2.75 19.71
CA SER A 113 -2.54 3.83 20.71
C SER A 113 -3.70 4.81 20.57
N LYS A 114 -4.15 5.07 19.33
CA LYS A 114 -5.20 6.03 18.99
C LYS A 114 -6.61 5.43 19.04
N ASN A 115 -6.76 4.11 18.88
CA ASN A 115 -8.07 3.46 18.73
C ASN A 115 -8.33 2.39 19.78
N LYS A 116 -9.56 2.38 20.32
CA LYS A 116 -10.00 1.31 21.22
C LYS A 116 -10.52 0.13 20.39
N PRO A 117 -10.05 -1.10 20.63
CA PRO A 117 -10.58 -2.26 19.93
C PRO A 117 -12.07 -2.44 20.23
N ALA A 118 -12.80 -2.97 19.26
CA ALA A 118 -14.21 -3.30 19.42
C ALA A 118 -14.38 -4.31 20.57
N GLN A 119 -15.50 -4.20 21.29
CA GLN A 119 -15.77 -5.07 22.44
C GLN A 119 -15.85 -6.53 21.99
N GLY A 120 -14.93 -7.37 22.49
CA GLY A 120 -14.82 -8.79 22.13
C GLY A 120 -13.88 -9.12 20.97
N ALA A 121 -13.11 -8.16 20.45
CA ALA A 121 -12.09 -8.43 19.45
C ALA A 121 -10.97 -9.33 20.02
N MET A 122 -10.58 -10.36 19.27
CA MET A 122 -9.38 -11.14 19.57
C MET A 122 -8.15 -10.26 19.30
N MET A 123 -7.38 -9.99 20.35
CA MET A 123 -6.13 -9.26 20.25
C MET A 123 -4.97 -10.24 20.04
N PRO A 124 -3.91 -9.84 19.31
CA PRO A 124 -2.70 -10.65 19.22
C PRO A 124 -2.07 -10.89 20.60
N ALA A 125 -1.31 -11.97 20.72
CA ALA A 125 -0.58 -12.33 21.93
C ALA A 125 0.30 -11.16 22.42
N SER A 126 0.54 -11.12 23.73
CA SER A 126 1.39 -10.07 24.28
C SER A 126 2.84 -10.25 23.79
N LEU A 127 3.57 -9.14 23.68
CA LEU A 127 4.96 -9.16 23.19
C LEU A 127 5.80 -10.10 24.07
N GLY A 128 6.23 -11.25 23.53
CA GLY A 128 7.12 -12.21 24.19
C GLY A 128 6.48 -13.52 24.67
N GLU A 129 5.24 -13.83 24.30
CA GLU A 129 4.58 -15.13 24.54
C GLU A 129 4.67 -16.10 23.36
#